data_AF-A0A418C9J3-F1
#
_entry.id   AF-A0A418C9J3-F1
#
_cell.length_a   1.000
_cell.length_b   1.000
_cell.length_c   1.000
_cell.angle_alpha   90.00
_cell.angle_beta   90.00
_cell.angle_gamma   90.00
#
_symmetry.space_group_name_H-M   'P 1'
#
loop_
_entity.id
_entity.type
_entity.pdbx_description
1 polymer ?
#
loop_
_entity_poly.entity_id
_entity_poly.type
_entity_poly.pdbx_seq_one_letter_code
_entity_poly.pdbx_strand_id
1 'polypeptide(L)'
;MKPKRFRKQVPRTYLWCDDSVEKMFMLRYKSALAPRFESKNNYGKRVAYVMLATELSVSMEREFTAKQVQDKVRHFMFKSLEAGFNAIKEGLMFLGTSMSQQPQVQPAPGATLDDVLIAIKSQSDTMTQLLSHLVAQKENKNA
;
A
#
# COMPACT_ATOMS: atom_id res chain seq x y z
N MET A 1 -46.42 -22.27 5.79
CA MET A 1 -45.60 -21.15 5.27
C MET A 1 -44.47 -20.87 6.26
N LYS A 2 -43.20 -20.91 5.85
CA LYS A 2 -42.07 -20.60 6.75
C LYS A 2 -41.93 -19.08 6.85
N PRO A 3 -41.79 -18.50 8.06
CA PRO A 3 -41.66 -17.05 8.20
C PRO A 3 -40.34 -16.59 7.56
N LYS A 4 -40.45 -15.68 6.59
CA LYS A 4 -39.32 -15.01 5.96
C LYS A 4 -38.73 -14.05 6.99
N ARG A 5 -37.64 -14.46 7.66
CA ARG A 5 -36.89 -13.58 8.57
C ARG A 5 -36.44 -12.35 7.79
N PHE A 6 -37.09 -11.21 8.01
CA PHE A 6 -36.58 -9.92 7.57
C PHE A 6 -35.35 -9.62 8.43
N ARG A 7 -34.17 -9.94 7.89
CA ARG A 7 -32.90 -9.60 8.54
C ARG A 7 -32.65 -8.10 8.35
N LYS A 8 -32.46 -7.39 9.46
CA LYS A 8 -32.08 -5.97 9.48
C LYS A 8 -30.75 -5.84 8.75
N GLN A 9 -30.77 -5.24 7.55
CA GLN A 9 -29.54 -4.90 6.84
C GLN A 9 -28.88 -3.75 7.59
N VAL A 10 -27.71 -4.02 8.19
CA VAL A 10 -26.88 -2.96 8.80
C VAL A 10 -26.41 -2.02 7.69
N PRO A 11 -26.54 -0.70 7.83
CA PRO A 11 -26.05 0.26 6.85
C PRO A 11 -24.58 -0.03 6.49
N ARG A 12 -24.27 -0.02 5.18
CA ARG A 12 -22.97 -0.44 4.62
C ARG A 12 -21.78 0.32 5.22
N THR A 13 -22.00 1.53 5.73
CA THR A 13 -21.00 2.39 6.39
C THR A 13 -20.59 1.88 7.78
N TYR A 14 -21.48 1.22 8.52
CA TYR A 14 -21.20 0.67 9.87
C TYR A 14 -20.83 -0.82 9.85
N LEU A 15 -20.87 -1.45 8.67
CA LEU A 15 -20.61 -2.87 8.51
C LEU A 15 -19.15 -3.24 8.81
N TRP A 16 -18.21 -2.34 8.48
CA TRP A 16 -16.76 -2.59 8.54
C TRP A 16 -16.11 -1.76 9.66
N CYS A 17 -15.63 -2.42 10.70
CA CYS A 17 -14.69 -1.88 11.69
C CYS A 17 -13.28 -2.47 11.47
N ASP A 18 -12.27 -1.89 12.12
CA ASP A 18 -10.87 -2.32 11.96
C ASP A 18 -10.69 -3.81 12.28
N ASP A 19 -11.26 -4.30 13.39
CA ASP A 19 -11.23 -5.72 13.75
C ASP A 19 -11.81 -6.62 12.66
N SER A 20 -12.94 -6.22 12.05
CA SER A 20 -13.57 -6.99 10.98
C SER A 20 -12.74 -7.01 9.70
N VAL A 21 -12.05 -5.90 9.41
CA VAL A 21 -11.18 -5.78 8.24
C VAL A 21 -9.91 -6.60 8.45
N GLU A 22 -9.29 -6.52 9.63
CA GLU A 22 -8.14 -7.32 10.01
C GLU A 22 -8.47 -8.81 9.93
N LYS A 23 -9.59 -9.23 10.55
CA LYS A 23 -10.02 -10.63 10.52
C LYS A 23 -10.29 -11.10 9.08
N MET A 24 -10.94 -10.28 8.26
CA MET A 24 -11.17 -10.59 6.84
C MET A 24 -9.85 -10.87 6.09
N PHE A 25 -8.82 -10.05 6.33
CA PHE A 25 -7.51 -10.23 5.71
C PHE A 25 -6.74 -11.42 6.26
N MET A 26 -6.79 -11.63 7.58
CA MET A 26 -6.22 -12.81 8.22
C MET A 26 -6.83 -14.10 7.65
N LEU A 27 -8.15 -14.14 7.50
CA LEU A 27 -8.85 -15.28 6.89
C LEU A 27 -8.47 -15.46 5.41
N ARG A 28 -8.26 -14.37 4.67
CA ARG A 28 -7.88 -14.45 3.25
C ARG A 28 -6.47 -15.00 3.03
N TYR A 29 -5.51 -14.61 3.87
CA TYR A 29 -4.08 -14.80 3.59
C TYR A 29 -3.34 -15.72 4.55
N LYS A 30 -3.83 -15.89 5.80
CA LYS A 30 -3.14 -16.65 6.86
C LYS A 30 -3.93 -17.87 7.35
N SER A 31 -5.11 -18.14 6.77
CA SER A 31 -5.93 -19.30 7.15
C SER A 31 -5.81 -20.45 6.15
N ALA A 32 -6.46 -21.57 6.47
CA ALA A 32 -6.61 -22.70 5.55
C ALA A 32 -7.38 -22.35 4.25
N LEU A 33 -8.03 -21.18 4.18
CA LEU A 33 -8.66 -20.67 2.95
C LEU A 33 -7.67 -20.06 1.97
N ALA A 34 -6.47 -19.65 2.40
CA ALA A 34 -5.53 -18.92 1.55
C ALA A 34 -5.19 -19.63 0.22
N PRO A 35 -4.88 -20.95 0.21
CA PRO A 35 -4.58 -21.66 -1.04
C PRO A 35 -5.76 -21.67 -2.02
N ARG A 36 -7.00 -21.55 -1.54
CA ARG A 36 -8.20 -21.54 -2.39
C ARG A 36 -8.32 -20.25 -3.20
N PHE A 37 -7.77 -19.14 -2.69
CA PHE A 37 -7.76 -17.87 -3.41
C PHE A 37 -6.67 -17.80 -4.49
N GLU A 38 -5.62 -18.61 -4.37
CA GLU A 38 -4.52 -18.72 -5.34
C GLU A 38 -4.88 -19.59 -6.55
N SER A 39 -5.88 -20.48 -6.42
CA SER A 39 -6.34 -21.36 -7.50
C SER A 39 -6.72 -20.58 -8.76
N LYS A 40 -6.37 -21.07 -9.97
CA LYS A 40 -6.83 -20.47 -11.24
C LYS A 40 -8.33 -20.70 -11.52
N ASN A 41 -9.00 -21.57 -10.77
CA ASN A 41 -10.41 -21.90 -10.98
C ASN A 41 -11.34 -20.83 -10.36
N ASN A 42 -12.13 -20.18 -11.21
CA ASN A 42 -13.11 -19.17 -10.79
C ASN A 42 -14.19 -19.73 -9.84
N TYR A 43 -14.63 -20.97 -10.04
CA TYR A 43 -15.60 -21.60 -9.14
C TYR A 43 -15.01 -21.79 -7.73
N GLY A 44 -13.78 -22.29 -7.65
CA GLY A 44 -13.04 -22.43 -6.39
C GLY A 44 -12.91 -21.11 -5.64
N LYS A 45 -12.58 -20.02 -6.35
CA LYS A 45 -12.53 -18.67 -5.75
C LYS A 45 -13.89 -18.21 -5.22
N ARG A 46 -14.98 -18.47 -5.96
CA ARG A 46 -16.34 -18.12 -5.50
C ARG A 46 -16.70 -18.85 -4.21
N VAL A 47 -16.40 -20.15 -4.13
CA VAL A 47 -16.60 -20.94 -2.90
C VAL A 47 -15.74 -20.38 -1.76
N ALA A 48 -14.49 -20.02 -2.03
CA ALA A 48 -13.61 -19.43 -1.01
C ALA A 48 -14.17 -18.12 -0.43
N TYR A 49 -14.76 -17.24 -1.26
CA TYR A 49 -15.44 -16.04 -0.76
C TYR A 49 -16.68 -16.34 0.09
N VAL A 50 -17.41 -17.40 -0.22
CA VAL A 50 -18.53 -17.85 0.62
C VAL A 50 -18.01 -18.33 1.97
N MET A 51 -17.02 -19.21 2.00
CA MET A 51 -16.42 -19.72 3.24
C MET A 51 -15.86 -18.58 4.09
N LEU A 52 -15.13 -17.66 3.46
CA LEU A 52 -14.55 -16.51 4.16
C LEU A 52 -15.63 -15.61 4.76
N ALA A 53 -16.72 -15.33 4.03
CA ALA A 53 -17.82 -14.56 4.55
C ALA A 53 -18.52 -15.27 5.72
N THR A 54 -18.65 -16.60 5.67
CA THR A 54 -19.19 -17.40 6.75
C THR A 54 -18.30 -17.33 8.00
N GLU A 55 -16.99 -17.58 7.87
CA GLU A 55 -16.05 -17.54 9.00
C GLU A 55 -15.93 -16.14 9.61
N LEU A 56 -15.93 -15.10 8.77
CA LEU A 56 -15.96 -13.72 9.22
C LEU A 56 -17.26 -13.41 9.97
N SER A 57 -18.40 -13.92 9.48
CA SER A 57 -19.69 -13.68 10.11
C SER A 57 -19.81 -14.32 11.48
N VAL A 58 -19.29 -15.55 11.61
CA VAL A 58 -19.23 -16.25 12.90
C VAL A 58 -18.30 -15.51 13.85
N SER A 59 -17.11 -15.11 13.38
CA SER A 59 -16.11 -14.44 14.23
C SER A 59 -16.57 -13.07 14.74
N MET A 60 -17.35 -12.35 13.93
CA MET A 60 -17.80 -10.98 14.24
C MET A 60 -19.24 -10.92 14.76
N GLU A 61 -19.88 -12.08 14.96
CA GLU A 61 -21.30 -12.23 15.35
C GLU A 61 -22.25 -11.37 14.51
N ARG A 62 -21.91 -11.17 13.23
CA ARG A 62 -22.57 -10.24 12.32
C ARG A 62 -22.58 -10.82 10.93
N GLU A 63 -23.67 -10.65 10.19
CA GLU A 63 -23.76 -11.20 8.84
C GLU A 63 -22.93 -10.41 7.81
N PHE A 64 -22.06 -11.14 7.11
CA PHE A 64 -21.36 -10.69 5.91
C PHE A 64 -21.72 -11.59 4.74
N THR A 65 -22.01 -10.98 3.59
CA THR A 65 -22.22 -11.72 2.35
C THR A 65 -20.92 -11.85 1.57
N ALA A 66 -20.78 -12.93 0.80
CA ALA A 66 -19.63 -13.15 -0.09
C ALA A 66 -19.38 -11.94 -1.02
N LYS A 67 -20.45 -11.32 -1.53
CA LYS A 67 -20.36 -10.13 -2.38
C LYS A 67 -19.79 -8.93 -1.62
N GLN A 68 -20.28 -8.64 -0.41
CA GLN A 68 -19.75 -7.54 0.39
C GLN A 68 -18.27 -7.71 0.69
N VAL A 69 -17.86 -8.92 1.07
CA VAL A 69 -16.45 -9.22 1.36
C VAL A 69 -15.60 -9.11 0.09
N GLN A 70 -16.04 -9.68 -1.02
CA GLN A 70 -15.34 -9.60 -2.29
C GLN A 70 -15.17 -8.14 -2.76
N ASP A 71 -16.23 -7.35 -2.69
CA ASP A 71 -16.21 -5.92 -3.04
C ASP A 71 -15.22 -5.15 -2.14
N LYS A 72 -15.23 -5.44 -0.83
CA LYS A 72 -14.34 -4.78 0.14
C LYS A 72 -12.86 -5.11 -0.11
N VAL A 73 -12.53 -6.38 -0.33
CA VAL A 73 -11.18 -6.81 -0.66
C VAL A 73 -10.69 -6.17 -1.96
N ARG A 74 -11.54 -6.15 -3.00
CA ARG A 74 -11.19 -5.52 -4.28
C ARG A 74 -10.93 -4.02 -4.11
N HIS A 75 -11.76 -3.34 -3.33
CA HIS A 75 -11.59 -1.91 -3.05
C HIS A 75 -10.25 -1.62 -2.38
N PHE A 76 -9.85 -2.40 -1.37
CA PHE A 76 -8.54 -2.24 -0.73
C PHE A 76 -7.37 -2.49 -1.69
N MET A 77 -7.42 -3.57 -2.48
CA MET A 77 -6.37 -3.86 -3.49
C MET A 77 -6.21 -2.71 -4.48
N PHE A 78 -7.32 -2.18 -4.99
CA PHE A 78 -7.30 -1.09 -5.95
C PHE A 78 -6.72 0.19 -5.32
N LYS A 79 -7.21 0.56 -4.13
CA LYS A 79 -6.76 1.76 -3.43
C LYS A 79 -5.28 1.68 -3.03
N SER A 80 -4.78 0.52 -2.62
CA SER A 80 -3.35 0.35 -2.30
C SER A 80 -2.48 0.46 -3.55
N LEU A 81 -2.94 -0.07 -4.68
CA LEU A 81 -2.21 -0.01 -5.94
C LEU A 81 -2.17 1.43 -6.48
N GLU A 82 -3.28 2.15 -6.40
CA GLU A 82 -3.35 3.58 -6.74
C GLU A 82 -2.39 4.41 -5.90
N ALA A 83 -2.38 4.21 -4.57
CA ALA A 83 -1.44 4.87 -3.68
C ALA A 83 0.02 4.55 -4.03
N GLY A 84 0.32 3.28 -4.35
CA GLY A 84 1.63 2.85 -4.81
C GLY A 84 2.06 3.52 -6.11
N PHE A 85 1.18 3.58 -7.10
CA PHE A 85 1.46 4.24 -8.38
C PHE A 85 1.67 5.75 -8.21
N ASN A 86 0.86 6.41 -7.38
CA ASN A 86 1.05 7.83 -7.07
C ASN A 86 2.38 8.07 -6.36
N ALA A 87 2.77 7.24 -5.39
CA ALA A 87 4.07 7.35 -4.74
C ALA A 87 5.24 7.20 -5.73
N ILE A 88 5.12 6.29 -6.70
CA ILE A 88 6.11 6.11 -7.78
C ILE A 88 6.19 7.35 -8.67
N LYS A 89 5.04 7.91 -9.06
CA LYS A 89 4.97 9.15 -9.85
C LYS A 89 5.66 10.31 -9.13
N GLU A 90 5.34 10.53 -7.87
CA GLU A 90 5.97 11.59 -7.07
C GLU A 90 7.48 11.37 -6.93
N GLY A 91 7.92 10.12 -6.67
CA GLY A 91 9.33 9.77 -6.62
C GLY A 91 10.07 10.03 -7.94
N LEU A 92 9.43 9.72 -9.08
CA LEU A 92 10.00 9.98 -10.40
C LEU A 92 10.08 11.48 -10.72
N MET A 93 9.06 12.25 -10.36
CA MET A 93 9.08 13.71 -10.51
C MET A 93 10.20 14.31 -9.65
N PHE A 94 10.32 13.89 -8.40
CA PHE A 94 11.40 14.33 -7.50
C PHE A 94 12.79 14.02 -8.07
N LEU A 95 13.00 12.81 -8.60
CA LEU A 95 14.26 12.43 -9.24
C LEU A 95 14.56 13.31 -10.45
N GLY A 96 13.56 13.54 -11.31
CA GLY A 96 13.70 14.42 -12.47
C GLY A 96 14.08 15.84 -12.08
N THR A 97 13.41 16.43 -11.08
CA THR A 97 13.73 17.75 -10.55
C THR A 97 15.15 17.79 -9.99
N SER A 98 15.54 16.78 -9.20
CA SER A 98 16.88 16.70 -8.59
C SER A 98 17.99 16.60 -9.65
N MET A 99 17.78 15.82 -10.72
CA MET A 99 18.75 15.73 -11.82
C MET A 99 18.81 17.02 -12.64
N SER A 100 17.67 17.68 -12.88
CA SER A 100 17.65 18.98 -13.55
C SER A 100 18.25 20.12 -12.72
N GLN A 101 18.25 19.97 -11.39
CA GLN A 101 18.89 20.88 -10.44
C GLN A 101 20.37 20.59 -10.18
N GLN A 102 21.00 19.65 -10.91
CA GLN A 102 22.47 19.63 -10.90
C GLN A 102 22.96 21.05 -11.22
N PRO A 103 23.83 21.64 -10.36
CA PRO A 103 24.47 22.89 -10.67
C PRO A 103 25.01 22.79 -12.08
N GLN A 104 24.44 23.57 -12.99
CA GLN A 104 25.04 23.76 -14.29
C GLN A 104 26.43 24.27 -13.99
N VAL A 105 27.44 23.41 -14.12
CA VAL A 105 28.84 23.81 -14.07
C VAL A 105 29.07 24.55 -15.38
N GLN A 106 28.49 25.75 -15.49
CA GLN A 106 28.92 26.73 -16.45
C GLN A 106 30.17 27.32 -15.80
N PRO A 107 31.39 26.96 -16.25
CA PRO A 107 32.57 27.66 -15.81
C PRO A 107 32.35 29.13 -16.16
N ALA A 108 32.23 29.98 -15.14
CA ALA A 108 32.34 31.41 -15.34
C ALA A 108 33.64 31.68 -16.12
N PRO A 109 33.68 32.60 -17.09
CA PRO A 109 34.92 32.94 -17.78
C PRO A 109 35.96 33.35 -16.73
N GLY A 110 36.98 32.51 -16.50
CA GLY A 110 37.97 32.68 -15.42
C GLY A 110 37.91 31.69 -14.26
N ALA A 111 36.99 30.71 -14.27
CA ALA A 111 36.94 29.66 -13.25
C ALA A 111 38.21 28.78 -13.30
N THR A 112 38.87 28.64 -12.15
CA THR A 112 40.11 27.88 -12.00
C THR A 112 39.83 26.42 -11.66
N LEU A 113 40.84 25.55 -11.80
CA LEU A 113 40.72 24.13 -11.44
C LEU A 113 40.35 23.94 -9.95
N ASP A 114 40.79 24.84 -9.08
CA ASP A 114 40.43 24.85 -7.66
C ASP A 114 38.94 25.13 -7.43
N ASP A 115 38.33 26.02 -8.19
CA ASP A 115 36.90 26.31 -8.09
C ASP A 115 36.05 25.09 -8.47
N VAL A 116 36.49 24.34 -9.48
CA VAL A 116 35.85 23.07 -9.90
C VAL A 116 36.00 22.00 -8.82
N LEU A 117 37.19 21.87 -8.21
CA LEU A 117 37.44 20.95 -7.10
C LEU A 117 36.59 21.27 -5.87
N ILE A 118 36.45 22.56 -5.53
CA ILE A 118 35.60 23.02 -4.43
C ILE A 118 34.14 22.71 -4.71
N ALA A 119 33.67 22.94 -5.93
CA ALA A 119 32.29 22.63 -6.33
C ALA A 119 31.98 21.12 -6.26
N ILE A 120 32.89 20.26 -6.75
CA ILE A 120 32.74 18.81 -6.67
C ILE A 120 32.75 18.35 -5.21
N LYS A 121 33.64 18.90 -4.39
CA LYS A 121 33.70 18.57 -2.96
C LYS A 121 32.42 18.97 -2.24
N SER A 122 31.89 20.17 -2.51
CA SER A 122 30.61 20.64 -2.00
C SER A 122 29.44 19.74 -2.43
N GLN A 123 29.42 19.26 -3.68
CA GLN A 123 28.42 18.28 -4.12
C GLN A 123 28.56 16.95 -3.39
N SER A 124 29.79 16.44 -3.24
CA SER A 124 30.08 15.20 -2.50
C SER A 124 29.63 15.29 -1.02
N ASP A 125 29.85 16.44 -0.39
CA ASP A 125 29.45 16.66 1.01
C ASP A 125 27.93 16.69 1.14
N THR A 126 27.24 17.31 0.17
CA THR A 126 25.76 17.33 0.13
C THR A 126 25.19 15.91 -0.07
N MET A 127 25.80 15.10 -0.93
CA MET A 127 25.45 13.69 -1.13
C MET A 127 25.62 12.88 0.16
N THR A 128 26.71 13.12 0.90
CA THR A 128 27.01 12.46 2.18
C THR A 128 25.97 12.84 3.25
N GLN A 129 25.52 14.09 3.27
CA GLN A 129 24.43 14.55 4.14
C GLN A 129 23.08 13.90 3.79
N LEU A 130 22.75 13.74 2.51
CA LEU A 130 21.53 13.03 2.10
C LEU A 130 21.55 11.55 2.51
N LEU A 131 22.70 10.88 2.36
CA LEU A 131 22.87 9.48 2.78
C LEU A 131 22.72 9.32 4.30
N SER A 132 23.30 10.22 5.09
CA SER A 132 23.17 10.20 6.55
C SER A 132 21.72 10.49 6.99
N HIS A 133 21.01 11.39 6.32
CA HIS A 133 19.58 11.63 6.57
C HIS A 133 18.72 10.39 6.26
N LEU A 134 19.00 9.67 5.17
CA LEU A 134 18.31 8.43 4.81
C LEU A 134 18.55 7.31 5.83
N VAL A 135 19.78 7.18 6.33
CA VAL A 135 20.12 6.21 7.38
C VAL A 135 19.38 6.55 8.67
N ALA A 136 19.39 7.81 9.10
CA ALA A 136 18.67 8.25 10.29
C ALA A 136 17.15 8.05 10.17
N GLN A 137 16.57 8.29 8.99
CA GLN A 137 15.14 8.08 8.75
C GLN A 137 14.76 6.59 8.75
N LYS A 138 15.68 5.71 8.32
CA LYS A 138 15.51 4.25 8.40
C LYS A 138 15.53 3.75 9.84
N GLU A 139 16.41 4.29 10.69
CA GLU A 139 16.46 3.92 12.11
C GLU A 139 15.21 4.38 12.86
N ASN A 140 14.69 5.58 12.56
CA ASN A 140 13.51 6.13 13.21
C ASN A 140 12.18 5.45 12.81
N LYS A 141 12.18 4.64 11.74
CA LYS A 141 11.01 3.80 11.34
C LYS A 141 11.02 2.40 11.96
N ASN A 142 12.11 2.01 12.63
CA ASN A 142 12.30 0.70 13.25
C ASN A 142 12.25 0.73 14.79
N ALA A 143 11.95 1.90 15.38
CA ALA A 143 11.65 2.09 16.80
C ALA A 143 10.13 2.25 16.99
#